data_AF-A0ABD0VGP8-F1
#
_entry.id   AF-A0ABD0VGP8-F1
#
_cell.length_a   1.000
_cell.length_b   1.000
_cell.length_c   1.000
_cell.angle_alpha   90.00
_cell.angle_beta   90.00
_cell.angle_gamma   90.00
#
_symmetry.space_group_name_H-M   'P 1'
#
loop_
_entity.id
_entity.type
_entity.pdbx_description
1 polymer ?
#
loop_
_entity_poly.entity_id
_entity_poly.type
_entity_poly.pdbx_seq_one_letter_code
_entity_poly.pdbx_strand_id
1 'polypeptide(L)'
;MDKEGSKIYAIMFNEIIDRFHDILQTGKTYVFSNGQIKEINKDFYNVNGKIEIILNSTSNIQLSVTDNIDSPKIKLSVIEDIKGNPNLPSDIILLVVKVPEVRMIYRHTDKKKIVKRDLQVIDLRSEVCTFTLWETLATVEGKQLEELRNEKTIILAKGGKYFNGTSILMCVYVCVCVYIYILF
;
A
#
# COMPACT_ATOMS: atom_id res chain seq x y z
N MET A 1 -1.97 -14.02 4.74
CA MET A 1 -0.81 -14.87 4.40
C MET A 1 -0.82 -16.00 5.40
N ASP A 2 -0.57 -17.23 4.97
CA ASP A 2 -0.44 -18.36 5.90
C ASP A 2 1.00 -18.54 6.37
N LYS A 3 1.25 -19.54 7.23
CA LYS A 3 2.57 -19.89 7.75
C LYS A 3 3.60 -20.28 6.66
N GLU A 4 3.13 -20.69 5.47
CA GLU A 4 3.97 -21.12 4.35
C GLU A 4 4.31 -19.95 3.41
N GLY A 5 3.83 -18.74 3.73
CA GLY A 5 4.04 -17.54 2.91
C GLY A 5 3.05 -17.41 1.76
N SER A 6 2.06 -18.30 1.66
CA SER A 6 1.04 -18.25 0.62
C SER A 6 0.09 -17.09 0.86
N LYS A 7 -0.24 -16.38 -0.22
CA LYS A 7 -1.18 -15.26 -0.21
C LYS A 7 -2.46 -15.69 -0.93
N ILE A 8 -3.59 -15.57 -0.25
CA ILE A 8 -4.92 -15.71 -0.82
C ILE A 8 -5.69 -14.42 -0.58
N TYR A 9 -6.54 -14.06 -1.53
CA TYR A 9 -7.41 -12.88 -1.42
C TYR A 9 -8.72 -13.30 -0.79
N ALA A 10 -9.24 -12.48 0.11
CA ALA A 10 -10.58 -12.63 0.66
C ALA A 10 -11.38 -11.37 0.31
N ILE A 11 -12.60 -11.55 -0.18
CA ILE A 11 -13.51 -10.48 -0.58
C ILE A 11 -14.75 -10.54 0.31
N MET A 12 -15.16 -9.38 0.81
CA MET A 12 -16.35 -9.19 1.63
C MET A 12 -17.20 -8.11 0.97
N PHE A 13 -18.53 -8.25 1.06
CA PHE A 13 -19.48 -7.28 0.53
C PHE A 13 -20.52 -6.93 1.59
N ASN A 14 -21.04 -5.70 1.52
CA ASN A 14 -22.23 -5.24 2.24
C ASN A 14 -22.16 -5.52 3.76
N GLU A 15 -23.20 -6.15 4.31
CA GLU A 15 -23.38 -6.50 5.73
C GLU A 15 -22.21 -7.28 6.35
N ILE A 16 -21.42 -8.00 5.54
CA ILE A 16 -20.25 -8.74 6.02
C ILE A 16 -19.10 -7.79 6.37
N ILE A 17 -18.98 -6.66 5.66
CA ILE A 17 -18.00 -5.62 5.98
C ILE A 17 -18.31 -5.06 7.36
N ASP A 18 -19.55 -4.61 7.58
CA ASP A 18 -19.96 -4.01 8.86
C ASP A 18 -19.74 -4.97 10.04
N ARG A 19 -19.98 -6.27 9.82
CA ARG A 19 -19.78 -7.31 10.84
C ARG A 19 -18.32 -7.50 11.26
N PHE A 20 -17.38 -7.40 10.32
CA PHE A 20 -15.98 -7.78 10.56
C PHE A 20 -14.99 -6.62 10.52
N HIS A 21 -15.43 -5.42 10.14
CA HIS A 21 -14.60 -4.23 10.02
C HIS A 21 -13.80 -3.94 11.29
N ASP A 22 -14.46 -3.94 12.46
CA ASP A 22 -13.82 -3.58 13.72
C ASP A 22 -12.96 -4.70 14.33
N ILE A 23 -13.15 -5.94 13.84
CA ILE A 23 -12.46 -7.14 14.34
C ILE A 23 -11.14 -7.33 13.61
N LEU A 24 -11.10 -7.03 12.30
CA LEU A 24 -9.95 -7.23 11.44
C LEU A 24 -8.91 -6.11 11.64
N GLN A 25 -7.78 -6.48 12.23
CA GLN A 25 -6.67 -5.58 12.52
C GLN A 25 -5.41 -6.08 11.85
N THR A 26 -4.64 -5.17 11.26
CA THR A 26 -3.36 -5.48 10.64
C THR A 26 -2.40 -6.08 11.66
N GLY A 27 -1.68 -7.14 11.27
CA GLY A 27 -0.67 -7.80 12.11
C GLY A 27 -1.20 -8.88 13.05
N LYS A 28 -2.52 -9.13 13.07
CA LYS A 28 -3.12 -10.24 13.81
C LYS A 28 -3.40 -11.44 12.92
N THR A 29 -3.36 -12.63 13.50
CA THR A 29 -3.70 -13.89 12.81
C THR A 29 -5.17 -14.21 13.01
N TYR A 30 -5.86 -14.59 11.93
CA TYR A 30 -7.27 -14.97 11.97
C TYR A 30 -7.50 -16.33 11.32
N VAL A 31 -8.47 -17.07 11.84
CA VAL A 31 -9.02 -18.27 11.24
C VAL A 31 -10.28 -17.88 10.47
N PHE A 32 -10.29 -18.18 9.18
CA PHE A 32 -11.44 -17.98 8.29
C PHE A 32 -12.11 -19.33 8.04
N SER A 33 -13.44 -19.38 8.13
CA SER A 33 -14.22 -20.59 7.83
C SER A 33 -15.49 -20.27 7.04
N ASN A 34 -16.00 -21.28 6.33
CA ASN A 34 -17.22 -21.23 5.51
C ASN A 34 -17.22 -20.18 4.38
N GLY A 35 -16.04 -19.79 3.90
CA GLY A 35 -15.90 -18.96 2.70
C GLY A 35 -16.03 -19.77 1.41
N GLN A 36 -16.49 -19.15 0.33
CA GLN A 36 -16.60 -19.77 -0.99
C GLN A 36 -15.33 -19.50 -1.82
N ILE A 37 -14.71 -20.53 -2.40
CA ILE A 37 -13.53 -20.37 -3.26
C ILE A 37 -13.97 -20.06 -4.70
N LYS A 38 -13.33 -19.06 -5.33
CA LYS A 38 -13.48 -18.73 -6.76
C LYS A 38 -12.13 -18.49 -7.43
N GLU A 39 -12.10 -18.55 -8.76
CA GLU A 39 -10.94 -18.08 -9.53
C GLU A 39 -10.82 -16.56 -9.49
N ILE A 40 -9.58 -16.07 -9.39
CA ILE A 40 -9.32 -14.62 -9.37
C ILE A 40 -9.71 -13.99 -10.70
N ASN A 41 -10.45 -12.90 -10.64
CA ASN A 41 -10.61 -12.02 -11.78
C ASN A 41 -9.34 -11.17 -11.97
N LYS A 42 -8.50 -11.56 -12.94
CA LYS A 42 -7.21 -10.94 -13.24
C LYS A 42 -7.33 -9.48 -13.71
N ASP A 43 -8.51 -9.04 -14.12
CA ASP A 43 -8.72 -7.68 -14.62
C ASP A 43 -8.74 -6.64 -13.48
N PHE A 44 -9.04 -7.06 -12.24
CA PHE A 44 -9.16 -6.15 -11.10
C PHE A 44 -7.96 -6.15 -10.16
N TYR A 45 -7.11 -7.18 -10.23
CA TYR A 45 -6.06 -7.42 -9.24
C TYR A 45 -4.69 -7.66 -9.90
N ASN A 46 -3.70 -6.86 -9.51
CA ASN A 46 -2.32 -7.03 -9.95
C ASN A 46 -1.62 -8.14 -9.11
N VAL A 47 -2.08 -9.39 -9.27
CA VAL A 47 -1.91 -10.46 -8.28
C VAL A 47 -1.47 -11.79 -8.90
N ASN A 48 -0.49 -12.44 -8.26
CA ASN A 48 0.06 -13.75 -8.67
C ASN A 48 -0.73 -14.98 -8.15
N GLY A 49 -1.97 -14.78 -7.71
CA GLY A 49 -2.84 -15.83 -7.15
C GLY A 49 -3.74 -16.47 -8.21
N LYS A 50 -4.13 -17.73 -7.98
CA LYS A 50 -5.11 -18.45 -8.83
C LYS A 50 -6.55 -18.34 -8.32
N ILE A 51 -6.72 -18.21 -7.01
CA ILE A 51 -8.02 -18.29 -6.33
C ILE A 51 -8.19 -17.19 -5.28
N GLU A 52 -9.45 -16.86 -5.02
CA GLU A 52 -9.92 -15.94 -4.00
C GLU A 52 -11.02 -16.59 -3.16
N ILE A 53 -11.21 -16.11 -1.93
CA ILE A 53 -12.27 -16.52 -1.02
C ILE A 53 -13.31 -15.40 -1.00
N ILE A 54 -14.57 -15.74 -1.26
CA ILE A 54 -15.71 -14.85 -1.05
C ILE A 54 -16.33 -15.20 0.30
N LEU A 55 -16.35 -14.23 1.20
CA LEU A 55 -17.02 -14.36 2.49
C LEU A 55 -18.49 -13.95 2.33
N ASN A 56 -19.36 -14.74 2.94
CA ASN A 56 -20.81 -14.62 2.88
C ASN A 56 -21.41 -14.62 4.30
N SER A 57 -22.73 -14.66 4.41
CA SER A 57 -23.44 -14.63 5.71
C SER A 57 -23.12 -15.81 6.63
N THR A 58 -22.71 -16.95 6.10
CA THR A 58 -22.34 -18.14 6.90
C THR A 58 -20.85 -18.19 7.24
N SER A 59 -20.06 -17.30 6.65
CA SER A 59 -18.62 -17.17 6.94
C SER A 59 -18.36 -16.69 8.36
N ASN A 60 -17.27 -17.17 8.93
CA ASN A 60 -16.82 -16.79 10.26
C ASN A 60 -15.33 -16.41 10.24
N ILE A 61 -14.97 -15.40 11.03
CA ILE A 61 -13.61 -14.92 11.22
C ILE A 61 -13.36 -14.88 12.72
N GLN A 62 -12.36 -15.60 13.19
CA GLN A 62 -11.98 -15.65 14.61
C GLN A 62 -10.51 -15.30 14.78
N LEU A 63 -10.18 -14.52 15.82
CA LEU A 63 -8.80 -14.25 16.18
C LEU A 63 -8.12 -15.54 16.63
N SER A 64 -6.99 -15.89 16.01
CA SER A 64 -6.18 -17.03 16.46
C SER A 64 -5.35 -16.62 17.67
N VAL A 65 -5.40 -17.44 18.72
CA VAL A 65 -4.65 -17.23 19.97
C VAL A 65 -3.37 -18.07 19.99
N THR A 66 -3.29 -19.12 19.17
CA THR A 66 -2.24 -20.14 19.19
C THR A 66 -1.25 -20.02 18.05
N ASP A 67 -1.65 -19.43 16.92
CA ASP A 67 -0.82 -19.32 15.73
C ASP A 67 -0.38 -17.88 15.51
N ASN A 68 0.84 -17.55 15.96
CA ASN A 68 1.53 -16.36 15.47
C ASN A 68 2.14 -16.72 14.12
N ILE A 69 1.44 -16.37 13.04
CA ILE A 69 2.06 -16.34 11.72
C ILE A 69 2.95 -15.12 11.71
N ASP A 70 4.26 -15.32 11.59
CA ASP A 70 5.21 -14.22 11.47
C ASP A 70 4.72 -13.23 10.43
N SER A 71 4.71 -11.94 10.81
CA SER A 71 4.36 -10.89 9.87
C SER A 71 5.21 -11.05 8.61
N PRO A 72 4.64 -10.98 7.40
CA PRO A 72 5.41 -11.13 6.18
C PRO A 72 6.65 -10.25 6.23
N LYS A 73 7.84 -10.87 6.12
CA LYS A 73 9.08 -10.11 6.01
C LYS A 73 8.96 -9.20 4.79
N ILE A 74 8.89 -7.90 5.04
CA ILE A 74 8.80 -6.90 3.97
C ILE A 74 10.15 -6.90 3.27
N LYS A 75 10.17 -7.31 2.00
CA LYS A 75 11.35 -7.18 1.17
C LYS A 75 11.42 -5.74 0.68
N LEU A 76 12.30 -4.96 1.29
CA LEU A 76 12.52 -3.57 0.91
C LEU A 76 13.46 -3.50 -0.30
N SER A 77 13.06 -2.73 -1.29
CA SER A 77 13.85 -2.35 -2.46
C SER A 77 14.47 -0.98 -2.26
N VAL A 78 15.55 -0.71 -2.99
CA VAL A 78 16.11 0.64 -3.18
C VAL A 78 15.60 1.24 -4.49
N ILE A 79 15.77 2.55 -4.70
CA ILE A 79 15.31 3.25 -5.91
C ILE A 79 15.91 2.60 -7.16
N GLU A 80 17.19 2.24 -7.14
CA GLU A 80 17.89 1.54 -8.21
C GLU A 80 17.20 0.22 -8.63
N ASP A 81 16.74 -0.60 -7.67
CA ASP A 81 16.05 -1.87 -7.96
C ASP A 81 14.75 -1.64 -8.73
N ILE A 82 13.99 -0.61 -8.33
CA ILE A 82 12.70 -0.24 -8.90
C ILE A 82 12.91 0.35 -10.31
N LYS A 83 13.96 1.15 -10.50
CA LYS A 83 14.37 1.65 -11.82
C LYS A 83 14.75 0.51 -12.77
N GLY A 84 15.46 -0.50 -12.27
CA GLY A 84 15.82 -1.69 -13.04
C GLY A 84 14.63 -2.57 -13.40
N ASN A 85 13.55 -2.52 -12.62
CA ASN A 85 12.36 -3.36 -12.79
C ASN A 85 11.06 -2.53 -12.73
N PRO A 86 10.83 -1.60 -13.67
CA PRO A 86 9.77 -0.59 -13.56
C PRO A 86 8.34 -1.16 -13.52
N ASN A 87 8.15 -2.35 -14.09
CA ASN A 87 6.85 -3.03 -14.13
C ASN A 87 6.54 -3.82 -12.84
N LEU A 88 7.54 -4.07 -11.99
CA LEU A 88 7.38 -4.83 -10.75
C LEU A 88 7.04 -3.87 -9.59
N PRO A 89 5.90 -4.06 -8.90
CA PRO A 89 5.64 -3.35 -7.65
C PRO A 89 6.65 -3.77 -6.57
N SER A 90 7.22 -2.79 -5.88
CA SER A 90 8.20 -3.03 -4.81
C SER A 90 7.88 -2.21 -3.56
N ASP A 91 8.22 -2.75 -2.40
CA ASP A 91 8.07 -2.05 -1.12
C ASP A 91 9.36 -1.27 -0.84
N ILE A 92 9.28 0.00 -0.43
CA ILE A 92 10.45 0.87 -0.23
C ILE A 92 10.26 1.78 0.98
N ILE A 93 11.34 1.98 1.74
CA ILE A 93 11.42 3.00 2.79
C ILE A 93 12.13 4.23 2.23
N LEU A 94 11.57 5.40 2.51
CA LEU A 94 12.03 6.68 1.98
C LEU A 94 12.05 7.74 3.07
N LEU A 95 13.11 8.53 3.13
CA LEU A 95 13.13 9.78 3.90
C LEU A 95 12.57 10.90 3.03
N VAL A 96 11.61 11.65 3.56
CA VAL A 96 11.00 12.80 2.90
C VAL A 96 11.93 14.00 3.07
N VAL A 97 12.35 14.58 1.95
CA VAL A 97 13.27 15.73 1.89
C VAL A 97 12.50 17.03 1.67
N LYS A 98 11.48 17.02 0.79
CA LYS A 98 10.63 18.19 0.52
C LYS A 98 9.20 17.79 0.24
N VAL A 99 8.29 18.63 0.70
CA VAL A 99 6.84 18.50 0.45
C VAL A 99 6.32 19.78 -0.21
N PRO A 100 6.35 19.86 -1.55
CA PRO A 100 5.74 20.95 -2.31
C PRO A 100 4.21 20.97 -2.19
N GLU A 101 3.61 22.10 -2.57
CA GLU A 101 2.16 22.28 -2.60
C GLU A 101 1.46 21.29 -3.53
N VAL A 102 0.19 21.01 -3.21
CA VAL A 102 -0.68 20.19 -4.05
C VAL A 102 -1.08 20.93 -5.32
N ARG A 103 -1.18 20.21 -6.44
CA ARG A 103 -1.53 20.76 -7.76
C ARG A 103 -2.66 19.97 -8.39
N MET A 104 -3.51 20.64 -9.16
CA MET A 104 -4.46 20.00 -10.05
C MET A 104 -3.87 19.87 -11.45
N ILE A 105 -4.00 18.70 -12.06
CA ILE A 105 -3.61 18.45 -13.44
C ILE A 105 -4.75 17.82 -14.22
N TYR A 106 -4.66 17.83 -15.54
CA TYR A 106 -5.57 17.07 -16.40
C TYR A 106 -4.90 15.77 -16.82
N ARG A 107 -5.53 14.63 -16.54
CA ARG A 107 -5.04 13.33 -16.95
C ARG A 107 -5.04 13.23 -18.48
N HIS A 108 -3.95 12.74 -19.05
CA HIS A 108 -3.77 12.73 -20.51
C HIS A 108 -4.83 11.87 -21.22
N THR A 109 -5.20 10.73 -20.63
CA THR A 109 -6.06 9.71 -21.24
C THR A 109 -7.51 10.14 -21.41
N ASP A 110 -8.10 10.78 -20.41
CA ASP A 110 -9.54 11.10 -20.37
C ASP A 110 -9.84 12.57 -20.07
N LYS A 111 -8.80 13.42 -19.99
CA LYS A 111 -8.91 14.84 -19.65
C LYS A 111 -9.63 15.10 -18.32
N LYS A 112 -9.69 14.11 -17.42
CA LYS A 112 -10.25 14.30 -16.09
C LYS A 112 -9.30 15.15 -15.25
N LYS A 113 -9.85 16.11 -14.49
CA LYS A 113 -9.10 16.82 -13.45
C LYS A 113 -8.75 15.84 -12.33
N ILE A 114 -7.47 15.73 -12.03
CA ILE A 114 -6.94 14.88 -10.98
C ILE A 114 -6.00 15.69 -10.09
N VAL A 115 -5.97 15.36 -8.81
CA VAL A 115 -5.12 16.05 -7.83
C VAL A 115 -3.81 15.29 -7.65
N LYS A 116 -2.70 16.01 -7.52
CA LYS A 116 -1.35 15.46 -7.45
C LYS A 116 -0.45 16.24 -6.48
N ARG A 117 0.44 15.55 -5.76
CA ARG A 117 1.54 16.16 -4.98
C ARG A 117 2.84 15.38 -5.21
N ASP A 118 3.92 16.09 -5.56
CA ASP A 118 5.23 15.50 -5.85
C ASP A 118 6.19 15.71 -4.68
N LEU A 119 6.46 14.67 -3.90
CA LEU A 119 7.44 14.72 -2.82
C LEU A 119 8.86 14.54 -3.36
N GLN A 120 9.83 15.22 -2.77
CA GLN A 120 11.24 14.85 -2.94
C GLN A 120 11.61 13.86 -1.84
N VAL A 121 12.12 12.69 -2.22
CA VAL A 121 12.48 11.61 -1.30
C VAL A 121 13.89 11.12 -1.56
N ILE A 122 14.47 10.49 -0.54
CA ILE A 122 15.77 9.82 -0.62
C ILE A 122 15.67 8.43 -0.01
N ASP A 123 16.33 7.44 -0.62
CA ASP A 123 16.37 6.07 -0.09
C ASP A 123 17.60 5.79 0.79
N LEU A 124 17.75 4.52 1.21
CA LEU A 124 18.88 4.07 2.03
C LEU A 124 20.25 4.18 1.34
N ARG A 125 20.29 4.27 0.01
CA ARG A 125 21.52 4.46 -0.78
C ARG A 125 21.78 5.93 -1.12
N SER A 126 21.03 6.84 -0.49
CA SER A 126 21.11 8.28 -0.75
C SER A 126 20.72 8.67 -2.18
N GLU A 127 19.96 7.83 -2.88
CA GLU A 127 19.46 8.16 -4.20
C GLU A 127 18.20 9.03 -4.08
N VAL A 128 18.13 10.13 -4.84
CA VAL A 128 17.00 11.06 -4.80
C VAL A 128 16.01 10.73 -5.90
N CYS A 129 14.71 10.71 -5.56
CA CYS A 129 13.64 10.52 -6.52
C CYS A 129 12.43 11.40 -6.20
N THR A 130 11.52 11.55 -7.17
CA THR A 130 10.21 12.15 -6.95
C THR A 130 9.21 11.06 -6.59
N PHE A 131 8.51 11.20 -5.47
CA PHE A 131 7.41 10.30 -5.09
C PHE A 131 6.07 11.02 -5.28
N THR A 132 5.22 10.51 -6.17
CA THR A 132 3.97 11.19 -6.51
C THR A 132 2.77 10.61 -5.77
N LEU A 133 2.09 11.46 -5.00
CA LEU A 133 0.79 11.20 -4.40
C LEU A 133 -0.34 11.67 -5.33
N TRP A 134 -1.46 10.94 -5.34
CA TRP A 134 -2.61 11.21 -6.21
C TRP A 134 -3.92 11.28 -5.42
N GLU A 135 -4.85 12.10 -5.90
CA GLU A 135 -6.21 12.24 -5.36
C GLU A 135 -6.21 12.48 -3.83
N THR A 136 -6.97 11.68 -3.07
CA THR A 136 -7.06 11.78 -1.61
C THR A 136 -5.68 11.73 -0.93
N LEU A 137 -4.75 10.93 -1.46
CA LEU A 137 -3.40 10.85 -0.91
C LEU A 137 -2.63 12.17 -1.06
N ALA A 138 -2.88 12.89 -2.15
CA ALA A 138 -2.24 14.18 -2.37
C ALA A 138 -2.79 15.27 -1.42
N THR A 139 -4.00 15.10 -0.89
CA THR A 139 -4.69 16.13 -0.08
C THR A 139 -4.73 15.82 1.41
N VAL A 140 -4.91 14.56 1.83
CA VAL A 140 -5.02 14.18 3.24
C VAL A 140 -3.65 13.83 3.79
N GLU A 141 -3.06 12.72 3.36
CA GLU A 141 -1.73 12.26 3.77
C GLU A 141 -0.64 13.24 3.34
N GLY A 142 -0.74 13.76 2.11
CA GLY A 142 0.16 14.77 1.60
C GLY A 142 0.19 16.01 2.49
N LYS A 143 -0.96 16.46 3.01
CA LYS A 143 -1.05 17.63 3.90
C LYS A 143 -0.44 17.35 5.27
N GLN A 144 -0.63 16.15 5.83
CA GLN A 144 0.05 15.75 7.05
C GLN A 144 1.58 15.81 6.89
N LEU A 145 2.10 15.33 5.76
CA LEU A 145 3.54 15.43 5.46
C LEU A 145 4.02 16.89 5.32
N GLU A 146 3.17 17.78 4.80
CA GLU A 146 3.47 19.21 4.66
C GLU A 146 3.49 19.95 5.99
N GLU A 147 2.62 19.55 6.93
CA GLU A 147 2.62 20.05 8.31
C GLU A 147 3.89 19.61 9.04
N LEU A 148 4.38 18.40 8.76
CA LEU A 148 5.62 17.83 9.32
C LEU A 148 6.88 18.19 8.51
N ARG A 149 6.82 19.13 7.56
CA ARG A 149 7.96 19.41 6.64
C ARG A 149 9.28 19.80 7.29
N ASN A 150 9.24 20.27 8.54
CA ASN A 150 10.43 20.65 9.31
C ASN A 150 10.98 19.49 10.15
N GLU A 151 10.28 18.36 10.17
CA GLU A 151 10.67 17.14 10.87
C GLU A 151 11.27 16.13 9.90
N LYS A 152 12.11 15.22 10.42
CA LYS A 152 12.61 14.10 9.64
C LYS A 152 11.52 13.04 9.53
N THR A 153 10.76 13.06 8.43
CA THR A 153 9.70 12.08 8.20
C THR A 153 10.18 10.93 7.33
N ILE A 154 10.01 9.70 7.80
CA ILE A 154 10.23 8.48 7.03
C ILE A 154 8.87 7.91 6.61
N ILE A 155 8.76 7.48 5.36
CA ILE A 155 7.58 6.81 4.82
C ILE A 155 7.94 5.39 4.36
N LEU A 156 7.00 4.46 4.55
CA LEU A 156 7.02 3.14 3.94
C LEU A 156 6.00 3.13 2.79
N ALA A 157 6.48 3.04 1.56
CA ALA A 157 5.63 2.90 0.38
C ALA A 157 5.55 1.42 -0.03
N LYS A 158 4.36 0.84 0.05
CA LYS A 158 4.11 -0.54 -0.34
C LYS A 158 3.68 -0.61 -1.82
N GLY A 159 4.30 -1.47 -2.61
CA GLY A 159 3.94 -1.68 -4.02
C GLY A 159 4.15 -0.45 -4.93
N GLY A 160 5.17 0.36 -4.67
CA GLY A 160 5.56 1.46 -5.56
C GLY A 160 6.06 0.94 -6.91
N LYS A 161 5.78 1.69 -7.98
CA LYS A 161 6.24 1.39 -9.35
C LYS A 161 7.02 2.57 -9.93
N TYR A 162 8.03 2.30 -10.74
CA TYR A 162 8.75 3.36 -11.43
C TYR A 162 7.97 3.80 -12.69
N PHE A 163 7.82 5.10 -12.88
CA PHE A 163 7.09 5.67 -14.00
C PHE A 163 7.88 6.77 -14.72
N ASN A 164 7.96 6.65 -16.05
CA ASN A 164 8.50 7.66 -16.97
C ASN A 164 9.84 8.29 -16.55
N GLY A 165 10.79 7.48 -16.07
CA GLY A 165 12.18 7.93 -15.89
C GLY A 165 12.41 8.97 -14.78
N THR A 166 11.37 9.34 -14.00
CA THR A 166 11.50 10.47 -13.05
C THR A 166 10.82 10.21 -11.71
N SER A 167 9.77 9.39 -11.66
CA SER A 167 8.91 9.32 -10.46
C SER A 167 8.57 7.90 -10.08
N ILE A 168 8.55 7.63 -8.77
CA ILE A 168 7.90 6.44 -8.21
C ILE A 168 6.41 6.80 -8.06
N LEU A 169 5.56 6.07 -8.79
CA LEU A 169 4.12 6.17 -8.77
C LEU A 169 3.55 5.07 -7.87
N MET A 170 2.65 5.41 -6.96
CA MET A 170 2.01 4.44 -6.07
C MET A 170 0.63 3.98 -6.58
N CYS A 171 0.22 2.75 -6.26
CA CYS A 171 -1.15 2.25 -6.48
C CYS A 171 -1.68 1.46 -5.25
N VAL A 172 -2.95 1.76 -4.93
CA VAL A 172 -4.01 1.10 -4.13
C VAL A 172 -3.95 1.03 -2.60
N TYR A 173 -2.82 0.85 -1.92
CA TYR A 173 -2.85 0.81 -0.45
C TYR A 173 -1.65 1.51 0.14
N VAL A 174 -1.79 2.82 0.42
CA VAL A 174 -0.98 3.37 1.49
C VAL A 174 -1.66 2.90 2.77
N CYS A 175 -1.12 1.84 3.36
CA CYS A 175 -0.99 1.93 4.80
C CYS A 175 0.09 2.99 4.98
N VAL A 176 -0.29 4.28 5.05
CA VAL A 176 0.58 5.24 5.70
C VAL A 176 0.54 4.86 7.18
N CYS A 177 1.21 3.76 7.53
CA CYS A 177 1.87 3.74 8.80
C CYS A 177 3.00 4.77 8.63
N VAL A 178 2.71 6.05 8.91
CA VAL A 178 3.80 6.94 9.33
C VAL A 178 4.22 6.33 10.66
N TYR A 179 5.11 5.36 10.64
CA TYR A 179 5.95 5.17 11.80
C TYR A 179 6.86 6.40 11.78
N ILE A 180 6.39 7.47 12.42
CA ILE A 180 7.23 8.63 12.72
C ILE A 180 8.26 8.10 13.71
N TYR A 181 9.34 7.53 13.19
CA TYR A 181 10.53 7.34 13.98
C TYR A 181 11.20 8.72 14.06
N ILE A 182 10.84 9.48 15.09
CA ILE A 182 11.67 10.60 15.54
C ILE A 182 12.97 9.95 16.03
N LEU A 183 13.97 9.86 15.15
CA LEU A 183 15.33 9.54 15.56
C LEU A 183 15.84 10.74 16.35
N PHE A 184 15.85 10.62 17.68
CA PHE A 184 16.53 11.53 18.60
C PHE A 184 18.04 11.55 18.34
#